data_AF-A0A6P3VSD6-F1
#
_entry.id   AF-A0A6P3VSD6-F1
#
_cell.length_a   1.000
_cell.length_b   1.000
_cell.length_c   1.000
_cell.angle_alpha   90.00
_cell.angle_beta   90.00
_cell.angle_gamma   90.00
#
_symmetry.space_group_name_H-M   'P 1'
#
loop_
_entity.id
_entity.type
_entity.pdbx_description
1 polymer ?
#
loop_
_entity_poly.entity_id
_entity_poly.type
_entity_poly.pdbx_seq_one_letter_code
_entity_poly.pdbx_strand_id
1 'polypeptide(L)'
;MMSTDEAFSLVSGGPEFDLHRVLKEISKCKATYESILSDQKMLTEARDTNVHYTKEFNQRCATMTPALQAERKKQGDILEKEKRKVTAQLEEQHRLKSEVQNVQQDIQQMEKTSINLRQQTDVSTAVPERKVVFKGQTSDGVDSSGFEIKPRIVYPMEGGTALITFEEDTVAQNILKLKDHEVQLEQKLTLNVQALPVHLLVPSYVELDTQVCPRRVLVSNLPKMEAEDRILDKLEIYFSKRKNGGGEVDEADMLHDSGNVVITFTESTIAKGLTDKQDHEVEMEKGKRHKVKVTPFLNGKIANFQIRDTMCRRTVLLTGIPAIADQDSLQDLLEIHFQKTSNGGGEVDAIIYNPLGQHTLAVFDEDSPTEAQRQ
;
A
#
# COMPACT_ATOMS: atom_id res chain seq x y z
N MET A 1 97.68 -63.53 -15.82
CA MET A 1 98.49 -63.23 -14.62
C MET A 1 98.71 -64.57 -13.92
N MET A 2 99.83 -65.22 -14.22
CA MET A 2 101.06 -65.28 -13.38
C MET A 2 100.88 -66.27 -12.22
N SER A 3 101.50 -67.47 -12.27
CA SER A 3 102.89 -67.79 -11.82
C SER A 3 102.77 -68.61 -10.51
N THR A 4 103.47 -69.69 -10.15
CA THR A 4 104.65 -70.43 -10.63
C THR A 4 104.79 -71.68 -9.74
N ASP A 5 105.19 -72.80 -10.34
CA ASP A 5 106.24 -73.74 -9.91
C ASP A 5 106.68 -73.83 -8.42
N GLU A 6 106.67 -75.06 -7.89
CA GLU A 6 107.78 -75.58 -7.07
C GLU A 6 108.05 -77.08 -7.36
N ALA A 7 109.16 -77.28 -8.08
CA ALA A 7 110.16 -78.34 -8.14
C ALA A 7 109.96 -79.75 -7.52
N PHE A 8 110.33 -80.72 -8.37
CA PHE A 8 110.83 -82.08 -8.15
C PHE A 8 111.80 -82.28 -6.97
N SER A 9 111.84 -83.48 -6.36
CA SER A 9 113.01 -84.39 -6.43
C SER A 9 112.78 -85.74 -5.70
N LEU A 10 113.23 -86.83 -6.33
CA LEU A 10 113.22 -88.22 -5.84
C LEU A 10 114.14 -88.41 -4.61
N VAL A 11 113.82 -89.37 -3.74
CA VAL A 11 114.59 -90.63 -3.59
C VAL A 11 114.05 -91.52 -2.44
N SER A 12 113.64 -92.72 -2.87
CA SER A 12 113.69 -94.05 -2.22
C SER A 12 113.10 -94.29 -0.82
N GLY A 13 112.17 -95.25 -0.79
CA GLY A 13 111.91 -96.10 0.38
C GLY A 13 110.47 -96.58 0.43
N GLY A 14 110.04 -97.44 -0.50
CA GLY A 14 108.74 -98.12 -0.38
C GLY A 14 108.78 -99.24 0.68
N PRO A 15 107.72 -100.06 0.80
CA PRO A 15 106.34 -99.85 0.37
C PRO A 15 105.31 -100.25 1.47
N GLU A 16 104.16 -99.60 1.52
CA GLU A 16 102.91 -100.26 1.92
C GLU A 16 101.71 -99.45 1.40
N PHE A 17 101.17 -99.87 0.27
CA PHE A 17 99.92 -99.37 -0.27
C PHE A 17 98.77 -99.93 0.57
N ASP A 18 98.32 -99.13 1.54
CA ASP A 18 97.19 -99.47 2.39
C ASP A 18 95.87 -99.41 1.59
N LEU A 19 95.52 -100.55 1.02
CA LEU A 19 94.27 -100.83 0.32
C LEU A 19 93.04 -100.40 1.16
N HIS A 20 93.18 -100.38 2.49
CA HIS A 20 92.12 -100.03 3.42
C HIS A 20 91.77 -98.53 3.40
N ARG A 21 92.75 -97.65 3.18
CA ARG A 21 92.56 -96.21 3.05
C ARG A 21 91.84 -95.84 1.75
N VAL A 22 92.21 -96.49 0.65
CA VAL A 22 91.56 -96.31 -0.66
C VAL A 22 90.11 -96.78 -0.61
N LEU A 23 89.82 -97.93 0.01
CA LEU A 23 88.45 -98.41 0.21
C LEU A 23 87.60 -97.48 1.08
N LYS A 24 88.19 -96.85 2.11
CA LYS A 24 87.51 -95.89 2.98
C LYS A 24 87.23 -94.55 2.28
N GLU A 25 88.13 -94.11 1.40
CA GLU A 25 87.90 -92.93 0.56
C GLU A 25 86.84 -93.21 -0.52
N ILE A 26 86.84 -94.41 -1.11
CA ILE A 26 85.78 -94.84 -2.05
C ILE A 26 84.42 -94.92 -1.35
N SER A 27 84.33 -95.47 -0.14
CA SER A 27 83.06 -95.54 0.59
C SER A 27 82.56 -94.16 1.02
N LYS A 28 83.46 -93.27 1.44
CA LYS A 28 83.14 -91.85 1.71
C LYS A 28 82.65 -91.14 0.45
N CYS A 29 83.32 -91.35 -0.68
CA CYS A 29 82.95 -90.75 -1.96
C CYS A 29 81.58 -91.26 -2.44
N LYS A 30 81.28 -92.55 -2.24
CA LYS A 30 79.95 -93.13 -2.50
C LYS A 30 78.87 -92.50 -1.60
N ALA A 31 79.13 -92.36 -0.31
CA ALA A 31 78.18 -91.73 0.61
C ALA A 31 77.92 -90.25 0.28
N THR A 32 78.96 -89.50 -0.10
CA THR A 32 78.80 -88.11 -0.56
C THR A 32 78.06 -88.03 -1.89
N TYR A 33 78.30 -88.97 -2.80
CA TYR A 33 77.58 -89.05 -4.08
C TYR A 33 76.10 -89.35 -3.88
N GLU A 34 75.75 -90.27 -2.97
CA GLU A 34 74.37 -90.56 -2.59
C GLU A 34 73.69 -89.36 -1.91
N SER A 35 74.40 -88.63 -1.03
CA SER A 35 73.91 -87.40 -0.41
C SER A 35 73.64 -86.30 -1.44
N ILE A 36 74.57 -86.08 -2.39
CA ILE A 36 74.42 -85.09 -3.46
C ILE A 36 73.26 -85.46 -4.39
N LEU A 37 73.07 -86.74 -4.70
CA LEU A 37 71.92 -87.21 -5.47
C LEU A 37 70.60 -86.95 -4.75
N SER A 38 70.56 -87.15 -3.43
CA SER A 38 69.40 -86.85 -2.60
C SER A 38 69.08 -85.35 -2.59
N ASP A 39 70.09 -84.50 -2.39
CA ASP A 39 69.92 -83.04 -2.41
C ASP A 39 69.52 -82.52 -3.79
N GLN A 40 70.09 -83.08 -4.85
CA GLN A 40 69.71 -82.76 -6.23
C GLN A 40 68.25 -83.11 -6.49
N LYS A 41 67.77 -84.25 -5.97
CA LYS A 41 66.36 -84.63 -6.06
C LYS A 41 65.47 -83.63 -5.31
N MET A 42 65.80 -83.28 -4.05
CA MET A 42 65.03 -82.30 -3.27
C MET A 42 65.01 -80.91 -3.90
N LEU A 43 66.14 -80.43 -4.44
CA LEU A 43 66.22 -79.15 -5.12
C LEU A 43 65.43 -79.15 -6.43
N THR A 44 65.40 -80.27 -7.15
CA THR A 44 64.59 -80.43 -8.36
C THR A 44 63.10 -80.37 -8.02
N GLU A 45 62.67 -81.09 -6.99
CA GLU A 45 61.28 -81.06 -6.50
C GLU A 45 60.90 -79.65 -5.99
N ALA A 46 61.76 -78.99 -5.23
CA ALA A 46 61.54 -77.61 -4.76
C ALA A 46 61.46 -76.61 -5.92
N ARG A 47 62.35 -76.72 -6.91
CA ARG A 47 62.32 -75.90 -8.13
C ARG A 47 61.01 -76.10 -8.88
N ASP A 48 60.62 -77.35 -9.12
CA ASP A 48 59.41 -77.67 -9.90
C ASP A 48 58.15 -77.18 -9.16
N THR A 49 58.13 -77.30 -7.83
CA THR A 49 57.08 -76.75 -6.97
C THR A 49 57.02 -75.23 -7.05
N ASN A 50 58.17 -74.55 -7.03
CA ASN A 50 58.24 -73.09 -7.09
C ASN A 50 57.84 -72.56 -8.49
N VAL A 51 58.23 -73.26 -9.55
CA VAL A 51 57.77 -72.99 -10.93
C VAL A 51 56.26 -73.17 -11.04
N HIS A 52 55.70 -74.21 -10.42
CA HIS A 52 54.26 -74.43 -10.37
C HIS A 52 53.53 -73.27 -9.66
N TYR A 53 53.94 -72.90 -8.44
CA TYR A 53 53.31 -71.78 -7.72
C TYR A 53 53.49 -70.43 -8.41
N THR A 54 54.65 -70.19 -9.05
CA THR A 54 54.87 -68.97 -9.84
C THR A 54 53.91 -68.91 -11.03
N LYS A 55 53.66 -70.04 -11.69
CA LYS A 55 52.71 -70.12 -12.80
C LYS A 55 51.27 -69.90 -12.33
N GLU A 56 50.86 -70.51 -11.21
CA GLU A 56 49.54 -70.28 -10.62
C GLU A 56 49.33 -68.82 -10.20
N PHE A 57 50.34 -68.22 -9.56
CA PHE A 57 50.31 -66.81 -9.15
C PHE A 57 50.18 -65.89 -10.36
N ASN A 58 51.00 -66.11 -11.40
CA ASN A 58 50.93 -65.32 -12.63
C ASN A 58 49.57 -65.47 -13.33
N GLN A 59 49.00 -66.67 -13.35
CA GLN A 59 47.67 -66.92 -13.92
C GLN A 59 46.57 -66.22 -13.11
N ARG A 60 46.68 -66.20 -11.78
CA ARG A 60 45.76 -65.49 -10.89
C ARG A 60 45.89 -63.96 -11.02
N CYS A 61 47.11 -63.44 -11.15
CA CYS A 61 47.35 -62.03 -11.43
C CYS A 61 46.81 -61.62 -12.81
N ALA A 62 47.03 -62.42 -13.84
CA ALA A 62 46.54 -62.17 -15.19
C ALA A 62 44.99 -62.14 -15.26
N THR A 63 44.32 -62.91 -14.40
CA THR A 63 42.84 -62.93 -14.33
C THR A 63 42.27 -61.84 -13.41
N MET A 64 42.85 -61.60 -12.23
CA MET A 64 42.32 -60.63 -11.26
C MET A 64 42.60 -59.16 -11.63
N THR A 65 43.75 -58.85 -12.22
CA THR A 65 44.12 -57.46 -12.56
C THR A 65 43.12 -56.79 -13.52
N PRO A 66 42.73 -57.40 -14.65
CA PRO A 66 41.75 -56.79 -15.55
C PRO A 66 40.35 -56.72 -14.91
N ALA A 67 39.98 -57.71 -14.08
CA ALA A 67 38.71 -57.67 -13.35
C ALA A 67 38.63 -56.47 -12.38
N LEU A 68 39.69 -56.22 -11.61
CA LEU A 68 39.79 -55.07 -10.71
C LEU A 68 39.79 -53.72 -11.46
N GLN A 69 40.46 -53.65 -12.60
CA GLN A 69 40.45 -52.45 -13.44
C GLN A 69 39.05 -52.20 -14.04
N ALA A 70 38.36 -53.24 -14.50
CA ALA A 70 36.99 -53.13 -14.99
C ALA A 70 36.02 -52.68 -13.88
N GLU A 71 36.16 -53.23 -12.68
CA GLU A 71 35.37 -52.82 -11.50
C GLU A 71 35.60 -51.34 -11.16
N ARG A 72 36.86 -50.89 -11.09
CA ARG A 72 37.19 -49.48 -10.85
C ARG A 72 36.62 -48.55 -11.92
N LYS A 73 36.68 -48.96 -13.19
CA LYS A 73 36.10 -48.17 -14.28
C LYS A 73 34.59 -48.06 -14.14
N LYS A 74 33.90 -49.18 -13.88
CA LYS A 74 32.45 -49.19 -13.61
C LYS A 74 32.08 -48.29 -12.42
N GLN A 75 32.83 -48.36 -11.32
CA GLN A 75 32.61 -47.50 -10.15
C GLN A 75 32.82 -46.03 -10.48
N GLY A 76 33.85 -45.70 -11.27
CA GLY A 76 34.09 -44.34 -11.77
C GLY A 76 32.94 -43.82 -12.63
N ASP A 77 32.46 -44.61 -13.57
CA ASP A 77 31.35 -44.26 -14.46
C ASP A 77 30.04 -44.03 -13.66
N ILE A 78 29.78 -44.87 -12.64
CA ILE A 78 28.63 -44.70 -11.73
C ILE A 78 28.76 -43.41 -10.92
N LEU A 79 29.94 -43.16 -10.33
CA LEU A 79 30.18 -41.97 -9.53
C LEU A 79 30.04 -40.69 -10.35
N GLU A 80 30.54 -40.68 -11.59
CA GLU A 80 30.39 -39.54 -12.49
C GLU A 80 28.93 -39.31 -12.87
N LYS A 81 28.18 -40.37 -13.16
CA LYS A 81 26.74 -40.28 -13.43
C LYS A 81 25.97 -39.71 -12.24
N GLU A 82 26.25 -40.16 -11.01
CA GLU A 82 25.62 -39.63 -9.81
C GLU A 82 26.03 -38.17 -9.55
N LYS A 83 27.30 -37.81 -9.77
CA LYS A 83 27.77 -36.42 -9.64
C LYS A 83 27.03 -35.48 -10.60
N ARG A 84 26.83 -35.90 -11.86
CA ARG A 84 26.07 -35.12 -12.86
C ARG A 84 24.60 -34.96 -12.46
N LYS A 85 23.98 -35.97 -11.84
CA LYS A 85 22.61 -35.86 -11.33
C LYS A 85 22.52 -34.85 -10.19
N VAL A 86 23.46 -34.91 -9.23
CA VAL A 86 23.49 -33.98 -8.09
C VAL A 86 23.67 -32.54 -8.56
N THR A 87 24.56 -32.28 -9.52
CA THR A 87 24.72 -30.92 -10.07
C THR A 87 23.47 -30.42 -10.79
N ALA A 88 22.83 -31.27 -11.60
CA ALA A 88 21.57 -30.91 -12.26
C ALA A 88 20.44 -30.64 -11.26
N GLN A 89 20.36 -31.43 -10.19
CA GLN A 89 19.38 -31.20 -9.11
C GLN A 89 19.66 -29.91 -8.32
N LEU A 90 20.92 -29.57 -8.08
CA LEU A 90 21.30 -28.31 -7.43
C LEU A 90 20.93 -27.09 -8.29
N GLU A 91 21.21 -27.13 -9.58
CA GLU A 91 20.81 -26.08 -10.53
C GLU A 91 19.29 -25.90 -10.59
N GLU A 92 18.55 -27.02 -10.64
CA GLU A 92 17.09 -27.04 -10.58
C GLU A 92 16.57 -26.44 -9.26
N GLN A 93 17.16 -26.82 -8.12
CA GLN A 93 16.83 -26.27 -6.80
C GLN A 93 17.03 -24.76 -6.75
N HIS A 94 18.14 -24.26 -7.30
CA HIS A 94 18.42 -22.83 -7.38
C HIS A 94 17.40 -22.12 -8.28
N ARG A 95 17.05 -22.70 -9.43
CA ARG A 95 16.02 -22.14 -10.33
C ARG A 95 14.67 -22.05 -9.64
N LEU A 96 14.21 -23.15 -9.06
CA LEU A 96 12.93 -23.22 -8.35
C LEU A 96 12.89 -22.26 -7.16
N LYS A 97 13.98 -22.11 -6.41
CA LYS A 97 14.05 -21.15 -5.29
C LYS A 97 13.90 -19.71 -5.76
N SER A 98 14.51 -19.35 -6.89
CA SER A 98 14.36 -18.03 -7.51
C SER A 98 12.92 -17.80 -7.98
N GLU A 99 12.31 -18.80 -8.62
CA GLU A 99 10.93 -18.74 -9.09
C GLU A 99 9.93 -18.57 -7.94
N VAL A 100 10.10 -19.32 -6.85
CA VAL A 100 9.29 -19.17 -5.62
C VAL A 100 9.40 -17.75 -5.06
N GLN A 101 10.62 -17.18 -5.04
CA GLN A 101 10.82 -15.82 -4.55
C GLN A 101 10.10 -14.79 -5.42
N ASN A 102 10.16 -14.93 -6.75
CA ASN A 102 9.47 -14.04 -7.68
C ASN A 102 7.95 -14.13 -7.53
N VAL A 103 7.40 -15.36 -7.51
CA VAL A 103 5.96 -15.57 -7.32
C VAL A 103 5.49 -15.00 -5.97
N GLN A 104 6.31 -15.10 -4.92
CA GLN A 104 5.97 -14.52 -3.62
C GLN A 104 5.93 -12.99 -3.66
N GLN A 105 6.81 -12.34 -4.42
CA GLN A 105 6.76 -10.89 -4.63
C GLN A 105 5.52 -10.48 -5.45
N ASP A 106 5.19 -11.23 -6.50
CA ASP A 106 4.01 -10.98 -7.32
C ASP A 106 2.72 -11.10 -6.51
N ILE A 107 2.62 -12.11 -5.63
CA ILE A 107 1.49 -12.27 -4.70
C ILE A 107 1.38 -11.04 -3.78
N GLN A 108 2.49 -10.60 -3.17
CA GLN A 108 2.48 -9.42 -2.29
C GLN A 108 2.06 -8.14 -3.02
N GLN A 109 2.49 -7.97 -4.27
CA GLN A 109 2.09 -6.84 -5.08
C GLN A 109 0.60 -6.90 -5.44
N MET A 110 0.11 -8.08 -5.83
CA MET A 110 -1.30 -8.28 -6.15
C MET A 110 -2.21 -8.10 -4.93
N GLU A 111 -1.77 -8.53 -3.73
CA GLU A 111 -2.47 -8.28 -2.47
C GLU A 111 -2.58 -6.78 -2.17
N LYS A 112 -1.49 -6.02 -2.32
CA LYS A 112 -1.51 -4.55 -2.14
C LYS A 112 -2.49 -3.88 -3.10
N THR A 113 -2.46 -4.26 -4.37
CA THR A 113 -3.38 -3.73 -5.39
C THR A 113 -4.83 -4.11 -5.06
N SER A 114 -5.07 -5.35 -4.63
CA SER A 114 -6.42 -5.80 -4.26
C SER A 114 -6.99 -5.05 -3.06
N ILE A 115 -6.17 -4.78 -2.04
CA ILE A 115 -6.57 -3.98 -0.88
C ILE A 115 -6.96 -2.56 -1.32
N ASN A 116 -6.14 -1.92 -2.16
CA ASN A 116 -6.42 -0.58 -2.66
C ASN A 116 -7.71 -0.52 -3.51
N LEU A 117 -7.89 -1.48 -4.43
CA LEU A 117 -9.12 -1.58 -5.24
C LEU A 117 -10.36 -1.82 -4.40
N ARG A 118 -10.26 -2.66 -3.35
CA ARG A 118 -11.36 -2.88 -2.40
C ARG A 118 -11.70 -1.60 -1.65
N GLN A 119 -10.70 -0.89 -1.12
CA GLN A 119 -10.92 0.41 -0.46
C GLN A 119 -11.60 1.41 -1.40
N GLN A 120 -11.15 1.51 -2.65
CA GLN A 120 -11.76 2.40 -3.64
C GLN A 120 -13.21 2.01 -3.96
N THR A 121 -13.49 0.71 -4.09
CA THR A 121 -14.85 0.19 -4.32
C THR A 121 -15.75 0.44 -3.11
N ASP A 122 -15.24 0.21 -1.90
CA ASP A 122 -15.97 0.43 -0.65
C ASP A 122 -16.32 1.92 -0.48
N VAL A 123 -15.41 2.84 -0.85
CA VAL A 123 -15.67 4.28 -0.84
C VAL A 123 -16.72 4.67 -1.90
N SER A 124 -16.60 4.15 -3.12
CA SER A 124 -17.54 4.46 -4.21
C SER A 124 -18.96 3.96 -3.92
N THR A 125 -19.10 2.78 -3.32
CA THR A 125 -20.38 2.18 -2.95
C THR A 125 -20.98 2.74 -1.66
N ALA A 126 -20.18 3.46 -0.85
CA ALA A 126 -20.65 4.08 0.39
C ALA A 126 -21.44 5.39 0.18
N VAL A 127 -21.44 5.94 -1.04
CA VAL A 127 -22.13 7.21 -1.34
C VAL A 127 -23.65 6.98 -1.33
N PRO A 128 -24.43 7.81 -0.61
CA PRO A 128 -25.89 7.69 -0.58
C PRO A 128 -26.52 7.79 -1.98
N GLU A 129 -27.47 6.91 -2.27
CA GLU A 129 -28.18 6.92 -3.55
C GLU A 129 -29.02 8.19 -3.69
N ARG A 130 -28.65 9.06 -4.64
CA ARG A 130 -29.46 10.21 -5.04
C ARG A 130 -30.43 9.77 -6.14
N LYS A 131 -31.70 10.18 -6.03
CA LYS A 131 -32.68 9.97 -7.12
C LYS A 131 -32.22 10.76 -8.34
N VAL A 132 -31.68 10.06 -9.33
CA VAL A 132 -31.25 10.66 -10.59
C VAL A 132 -32.40 10.60 -11.61
N VAL A 133 -32.60 11.70 -12.32
CA VAL A 133 -33.45 11.76 -13.51
C VAL A 133 -32.52 11.92 -14.70
N PHE A 134 -32.42 10.89 -15.53
CA PHE A 134 -31.56 10.91 -16.69
C PHE A 134 -32.13 11.89 -17.74
N LYS A 135 -31.44 13.01 -17.97
CA LYS A 135 -31.83 14.04 -18.95
C LYS A 135 -31.13 13.89 -20.32
N GLY A 136 -30.40 12.80 -20.56
CA GLY A 136 -29.94 12.43 -21.90
C GLY A 136 -28.70 13.14 -22.46
N GLN A 137 -27.99 13.97 -21.69
CA GLN A 137 -26.71 14.54 -22.11
C GLN A 137 -25.54 13.66 -21.66
N THR A 138 -24.86 13.04 -22.62
CA THR A 138 -23.60 12.31 -22.43
C THR A 138 -22.44 13.21 -22.83
N SER A 139 -21.72 13.76 -21.85
CA SER A 139 -20.41 14.37 -22.07
C SER A 139 -19.33 13.30 -22.05
N ASP A 140 -18.37 13.37 -22.97
CA ASP A 140 -17.20 12.49 -23.01
C ASP A 140 -16.26 12.78 -21.83
N GLY A 141 -16.01 11.76 -21.00
CA GLY A 141 -14.73 11.58 -20.34
C GLY A 141 -14.58 12.11 -18.90
N VAL A 142 -14.31 11.16 -18.01
CA VAL A 142 -13.85 11.29 -16.61
C VAL A 142 -14.93 11.74 -15.64
N ASP A 143 -15.65 10.75 -15.09
CA ASP A 143 -16.45 10.88 -13.86
C ASP A 143 -15.52 11.20 -12.67
N SER A 144 -14.92 12.39 -12.63
CA SER A 144 -14.56 12.97 -11.34
C SER A 144 -15.88 13.25 -10.65
N SER A 145 -16.23 12.44 -9.65
CA SER A 145 -17.36 12.68 -8.76
C SER A 145 -17.11 14.00 -8.01
N GLY A 146 -17.36 15.11 -8.68
CA GLY A 146 -17.16 16.45 -8.15
C GLY A 146 -18.17 16.68 -7.03
N PHE A 147 -17.67 16.97 -5.84
CA PHE A 147 -18.53 17.43 -4.75
C PHE A 147 -18.89 18.88 -5.02
N GLU A 148 -20.17 19.22 -4.89
CA GLU A 148 -20.62 20.61 -4.88
C GLU A 148 -20.23 21.22 -3.52
N ILE A 149 -19.21 22.08 -3.53
CA ILE A 149 -18.75 22.80 -2.35
C ILE A 149 -19.36 24.20 -2.41
N LYS A 150 -20.19 24.54 -1.42
CA LYS A 150 -20.75 25.89 -1.26
C LYS A 150 -19.97 26.62 -0.17
N PRO A 151 -18.99 27.49 -0.53
CA PRO A 151 -18.22 28.21 0.45
C PRO A 151 -19.10 29.27 1.15
N ARG A 152 -18.98 29.36 2.47
CA ARG A 152 -19.58 30.41 3.30
C ARG A 152 -18.45 31.19 3.96
N ILE A 153 -18.16 32.37 3.43
CA ILE A 153 -16.97 33.16 3.78
C ILE A 153 -17.35 34.23 4.81
N VAL A 154 -16.63 34.27 5.93
CA VAL A 154 -16.82 35.29 6.97
C VAL A 154 -15.79 36.40 6.76
N TYR A 155 -16.28 37.61 6.58
CA TYR A 155 -15.50 38.82 6.34
C TYR A 155 -15.59 39.77 7.54
N PRO A 156 -14.46 40.07 8.21
CA PRO A 156 -14.45 41.02 9.32
C PRO A 156 -14.48 42.46 8.80
N MET A 157 -15.46 43.25 9.26
CA MET A 157 -15.58 44.66 8.88
C MET A 157 -14.85 45.57 9.89
N GLU A 158 -14.13 46.56 9.37
CA GLU A 158 -13.55 47.62 10.19
C GLU A 158 -14.63 48.62 10.63
N GLY A 159 -14.44 49.29 11.78
CA GLY A 159 -15.39 50.29 12.26
C GLY A 159 -15.44 51.49 11.32
N GLY A 160 -16.64 52.02 11.04
CA GLY A 160 -16.83 53.12 10.10
C GLY A 160 -16.80 52.69 8.63
N THR A 161 -17.15 51.41 8.36
CA THR A 161 -17.24 50.87 7.00
C THR A 161 -18.63 50.29 6.72
N ALA A 162 -19.05 50.29 5.46
CA ALA A 162 -20.27 49.64 5.02
C ALA A 162 -19.99 48.75 3.81
N LEU A 163 -20.66 47.61 3.72
CA LEU A 163 -20.68 46.78 2.51
C LEU A 163 -22.02 46.95 1.82
N ILE A 164 -21.99 47.21 0.52
CA ILE A 164 -23.18 47.29 -0.32
C ILE A 164 -23.05 46.27 -1.44
N THR A 165 -24.02 45.37 -1.54
CA THR A 165 -24.16 44.40 -2.63
C THR A 165 -25.29 44.86 -3.55
N PHE A 166 -25.02 44.91 -4.85
CA PHE A 166 -25.97 45.31 -5.88
C PHE A 166 -26.51 44.10 -6.62
N GLU A 167 -27.71 44.20 -7.19
CA GLU A 167 -28.25 43.16 -8.07
C GLU A 167 -27.37 42.95 -9.31
N GLU A 168 -26.92 44.04 -9.94
CA GLU A 168 -26.07 44.01 -11.13
C GLU A 168 -24.58 44.29 -10.82
N ASP A 169 -23.68 43.49 -11.40
CA ASP A 169 -22.23 43.69 -11.26
C ASP A 169 -21.73 44.98 -11.97
N THR A 170 -22.44 45.40 -13.01
CA THR A 170 -22.15 46.62 -13.77
C THR A 170 -22.26 47.87 -12.88
N VAL A 171 -23.22 47.89 -11.96
CA VAL A 171 -23.46 48.99 -11.00
C VAL A 171 -22.30 49.10 -10.03
N ALA A 172 -21.91 47.99 -9.38
CA ALA A 172 -20.76 47.94 -8.49
C ALA A 172 -19.48 48.44 -9.19
N GLN A 173 -19.24 48.02 -10.44
CA GLN A 173 -18.09 48.51 -11.22
C GLN A 173 -18.14 50.02 -11.49
N ASN A 174 -19.32 50.60 -11.71
CA ASN A 174 -19.46 52.04 -11.92
C ASN A 174 -19.18 52.84 -10.64
N ILE A 175 -19.69 52.37 -9.50
CA ILE A 175 -19.40 52.95 -8.18
C ILE A 175 -17.90 52.91 -7.87
N LEU A 176 -17.22 51.80 -8.18
CA LEU A 176 -15.78 51.64 -8.01
C LEU A 176 -14.94 52.53 -8.95
N LYS A 177 -15.45 52.84 -10.15
CA LYS A 177 -14.79 53.78 -11.07
C LYS A 177 -14.83 55.21 -10.55
N LEU A 178 -15.95 55.62 -9.94
CA LEU A 178 -16.13 56.96 -9.37
C LEU A 178 -15.29 57.15 -8.10
N LYS A 179 -15.08 56.09 -7.32
CA LYS A 179 -14.31 56.02 -6.05
C LYS A 179 -14.84 56.90 -4.94
N ASP A 180 -14.96 58.21 -5.14
CA ASP A 180 -15.36 59.15 -4.11
C ASP A 180 -16.82 59.57 -4.31
N HIS A 181 -17.62 59.50 -3.24
CA HIS A 181 -19.05 59.81 -3.26
C HIS A 181 -19.41 60.79 -2.16
N GLU A 182 -20.17 61.82 -2.51
CA GLU A 182 -20.66 62.84 -1.59
C GLU A 182 -22.13 62.60 -1.25
N VAL A 183 -22.36 62.00 -0.08
CA VAL A 183 -23.69 61.63 0.43
C VAL A 183 -24.31 62.84 1.13
N GLN A 184 -25.42 63.35 0.61
CA GLN A 184 -26.15 64.45 1.23
C GLN A 184 -26.99 63.95 2.41
N LEU A 185 -26.76 64.53 3.58
CA LEU A 185 -27.51 64.27 4.80
C LEU A 185 -28.62 65.32 4.98
N GLU A 186 -29.55 65.05 5.89
CA GLU A 186 -30.53 66.05 6.30
C GLU A 186 -29.81 67.26 6.93
N GLN A 187 -30.16 68.49 6.53
CA GLN A 187 -29.61 69.77 7.04
C GLN A 187 -28.25 70.24 6.45
N LYS A 188 -28.00 70.02 5.15
CA LYS A 188 -26.82 70.54 4.39
C LYS A 188 -25.45 70.01 4.82
N LEU A 189 -25.39 68.97 5.65
CA LEU A 189 -24.14 68.25 5.91
C LEU A 189 -23.89 67.27 4.75
N THR A 190 -22.65 67.23 4.27
CA THR A 190 -22.22 66.27 3.25
C THR A 190 -21.22 65.29 3.83
N LEU A 191 -21.43 64.02 3.53
CA LEU A 191 -20.61 62.91 3.98
C LEU A 191 -19.80 62.39 2.79
N ASN A 192 -18.47 62.46 2.90
CA ASN A 192 -17.57 61.91 1.89
C ASN A 192 -17.26 60.46 2.22
N VAL A 193 -17.66 59.54 1.34
CA VAL A 193 -17.33 58.11 1.44
C VAL A 193 -16.48 57.67 0.26
N GLN A 194 -15.57 56.74 0.52
CA GLN A 194 -14.72 56.16 -0.51
C GLN A 194 -15.11 54.71 -0.76
N ALA A 195 -15.40 54.39 -2.01
CA ALA A 195 -15.71 53.06 -2.53
C ALA A 195 -14.42 52.30 -2.92
N LEU A 196 -14.27 51.11 -2.36
CA LEU A 196 -13.14 50.20 -2.55
C LEU A 196 -13.63 48.79 -2.95
N PRO A 197 -12.85 48.06 -3.76
CA PRO A 197 -13.19 46.69 -4.12
C PRO A 197 -13.04 45.76 -2.91
N VAL A 198 -13.94 44.78 -2.80
CA VAL A 198 -13.86 43.73 -1.78
C VAL A 198 -13.13 42.52 -2.38
N HIS A 199 -12.13 42.03 -1.67
CA HIS A 199 -11.35 40.85 -2.02
C HIS A 199 -11.63 39.74 -1.01
N LEU A 200 -12.02 38.56 -1.51
CA LEU A 200 -12.32 37.38 -0.71
C LEU A 200 -11.36 36.24 -1.05
N LEU A 201 -10.92 35.54 -0.01
CA LEU A 201 -10.15 34.31 -0.11
C LEU A 201 -11.11 33.14 -0.29
N VAL A 202 -11.32 32.73 -1.56
CA VAL A 202 -12.25 31.65 -1.92
C VAL A 202 -11.50 30.32 -2.07
N PRO A 203 -12.04 29.19 -1.59
CA PRO A 203 -11.51 27.87 -1.93
C PRO A 203 -11.59 27.62 -3.43
N SER A 204 -10.46 27.31 -4.08
CA SER A 204 -10.41 27.02 -5.52
C SER A 204 -10.23 25.54 -5.84
N TYR A 205 -9.67 24.77 -4.92
CA TYR A 205 -9.49 23.33 -5.06
C TYR A 205 -9.47 22.66 -3.69
N VAL A 206 -10.22 21.57 -3.57
CA VAL A 206 -10.24 20.73 -2.36
C VAL A 206 -10.13 19.28 -2.78
N GLU A 207 -9.13 18.59 -2.25
CA GLU A 207 -8.94 17.16 -2.41
C GLU A 207 -9.16 16.49 -1.05
N LEU A 208 -10.03 15.49 -1.02
CA LEU A 208 -10.37 14.74 0.17
C LEU A 208 -9.84 13.31 0.05
N ASP A 209 -8.97 12.92 0.98
CA ASP A 209 -8.64 11.53 1.21
C ASP A 209 -9.75 10.90 2.06
N THR A 210 -10.45 9.92 1.47
CA THR A 210 -11.65 9.34 2.07
C THR A 210 -11.46 7.86 2.37
N GLN A 211 -11.94 7.44 3.54
CA GLN A 211 -11.87 6.05 3.98
C GLN A 211 -13.16 5.66 4.71
N VAL A 212 -13.60 4.42 4.54
CA VAL A 212 -14.76 3.89 5.26
C VAL A 212 -14.44 3.75 6.75
N CYS A 213 -15.28 4.32 7.60
CA CYS A 213 -15.16 4.18 9.04
C CYS A 213 -15.69 2.81 9.49
N PRO A 214 -14.88 1.97 10.15
CA PRO A 214 -15.32 0.65 10.58
C PRO A 214 -16.24 0.67 11.82
N ARG A 215 -16.35 1.83 12.49
CA ARG A 215 -17.15 2.01 13.72
C ARG A 215 -18.42 2.83 13.52
N ARG A 216 -18.57 3.52 12.39
CA ARG A 216 -19.68 4.44 12.15
C ARG A 216 -20.49 4.01 10.94
N VAL A 217 -21.80 4.18 11.05
CA VAL A 217 -22.72 3.98 9.93
C VAL A 217 -23.59 5.21 9.75
N LEU A 218 -23.98 5.46 8.50
CA LEU A 218 -24.94 6.50 8.15
C LEU A 218 -26.31 5.86 7.94
N VAL A 219 -27.32 6.34 8.65
CA VAL A 219 -28.71 5.90 8.54
C VAL A 219 -29.52 6.98 7.84
N SER A 220 -30.10 6.60 6.70
CA SER A 220 -30.87 7.46 5.80
C SER A 220 -32.28 6.91 5.58
N ASN A 221 -33.09 7.66 4.83
CA ASN A 221 -34.51 7.38 4.60
C ASN A 221 -35.33 7.35 5.91
N LEU A 222 -35.02 8.26 6.83
CA LEU A 222 -35.71 8.39 8.10
C LEU A 222 -37.13 8.94 7.91
N PRO A 223 -38.09 8.57 8.76
CA PRO A 223 -39.42 9.12 8.69
C PRO A 223 -39.37 10.61 9.05
N LYS A 224 -40.22 11.41 8.42
CA LYS A 224 -40.46 12.80 8.84
C LYS A 224 -41.27 12.78 10.13
N MET A 225 -40.64 12.44 11.25
CA MET A 225 -41.25 12.49 12.59
C MET A 225 -40.92 13.82 13.28
N GLU A 226 -41.74 14.19 14.27
CA GLU A 226 -41.80 15.55 14.85
C GLU A 226 -40.71 15.88 15.90
N ALA A 227 -39.94 14.90 16.39
CA ALA A 227 -38.91 15.13 17.41
C ALA A 227 -37.64 14.32 17.14
N GLU A 228 -36.51 15.03 17.07
CA GLU A 228 -35.17 14.49 16.85
C GLU A 228 -34.78 13.44 17.90
N ASP A 229 -34.92 13.77 19.18
CA ASP A 229 -34.59 12.89 20.31
C ASP A 229 -35.28 11.52 20.19
N ARG A 230 -36.54 11.50 19.73
CA ARG A 230 -37.28 10.24 19.56
C ARG A 230 -36.71 9.38 18.44
N ILE A 231 -36.24 9.97 17.36
CA ILE A 231 -35.63 9.23 16.25
C ILE A 231 -34.31 8.63 16.73
N LEU A 232 -33.48 9.43 17.41
CA LEU A 232 -32.19 8.99 17.97
C LEU A 232 -32.38 7.84 18.95
N ASP A 233 -33.26 7.99 19.96
CA ASP A 233 -33.58 6.95 20.94
C ASP A 233 -33.99 5.63 20.28
N LYS A 234 -34.85 5.70 19.25
CA LYS A 234 -35.35 4.50 18.56
C LYS A 234 -34.26 3.79 17.77
N LEU A 235 -33.42 4.55 17.08
CA LEU A 235 -32.30 4.02 16.33
C LEU A 235 -31.26 3.41 17.27
N GLU A 236 -30.89 4.11 18.34
CA GLU A 236 -29.95 3.61 19.36
C GLU A 236 -30.45 2.28 19.98
N ILE A 237 -31.72 2.21 20.39
CA ILE A 237 -32.32 0.98 20.92
C ILE A 237 -32.38 -0.14 19.87
N TYR A 238 -32.52 0.19 18.58
CA TYR A 238 -32.55 -0.82 17.52
C TYR A 238 -31.16 -1.38 17.25
N PHE A 239 -30.17 -0.49 17.10
CA PHE A 239 -28.81 -0.85 16.75
C PHE A 239 -27.96 -1.30 17.95
N SER A 240 -28.40 -1.08 19.18
CA SER A 240 -27.81 -1.72 20.38
C SER A 240 -28.04 -3.23 20.45
N LYS A 241 -29.02 -3.76 19.71
CA LYS A 241 -29.43 -5.17 19.81
C LYS A 241 -28.66 -6.04 18.82
N ARG A 242 -27.86 -6.98 19.35
CA ARG A 242 -27.11 -7.99 18.55
C ARG A 242 -28.00 -8.80 17.58
N LYS A 243 -29.26 -9.06 17.93
CA LYS A 243 -30.23 -9.76 17.05
C LYS A 243 -30.50 -9.04 15.72
N ASN A 244 -30.29 -7.72 15.69
CA ASN A 244 -30.47 -6.90 14.49
C ASN A 244 -29.16 -6.75 13.68
N GLY A 245 -28.08 -7.43 14.10
CA GLY A 245 -26.73 -7.24 13.56
C GLY A 245 -25.97 -6.06 14.18
N GLY A 246 -26.55 -5.43 15.20
CA GLY A 246 -25.97 -4.30 15.92
C GLY A 246 -25.06 -4.69 17.10
N GLY A 247 -24.65 -3.71 17.89
CA GLY A 247 -23.74 -3.86 19.04
C GLY A 247 -23.80 -2.64 19.96
N GLU A 248 -22.97 -2.57 20.98
CA GLU A 248 -22.94 -1.43 21.91
C GLU A 248 -22.74 -0.12 21.15
N VAL A 249 -23.67 0.82 21.34
CA VAL A 249 -23.67 2.15 20.72
C VAL A 249 -22.97 3.10 21.68
N ASP A 250 -22.00 3.83 21.15
CA ASP A 250 -21.24 4.85 21.86
C ASP A 250 -21.92 6.22 21.75
N GLU A 251 -22.40 6.55 20.55
CA GLU A 251 -23.01 7.85 20.23
C GLU A 251 -23.98 7.73 19.05
N ALA A 252 -25.03 8.56 19.03
CA ALA A 252 -25.99 8.66 17.93
C ALA A 252 -26.37 10.13 17.70
N ASP A 253 -25.98 10.68 16.54
CA ASP A 253 -26.14 12.11 16.22
C ASP A 253 -26.93 12.32 14.93
N MET A 254 -27.78 13.34 14.89
CA MET A 254 -28.45 13.76 13.66
C MET A 254 -27.62 14.79 12.90
N LEU A 255 -27.42 14.55 11.61
CA LEU A 255 -26.86 15.53 10.67
C LEU A 255 -28.00 16.45 10.21
N HIS A 256 -28.08 17.65 10.78
CA HIS A 256 -29.17 18.60 10.50
C HIS A 256 -29.19 19.09 9.04
N ASP A 257 -28.06 19.01 8.32
CA ASP A 257 -27.96 19.40 6.91
C ASP A 257 -28.77 18.49 5.98
N SER A 258 -28.83 17.20 6.30
CA SER A 258 -29.36 16.14 5.45
C SER A 258 -30.51 15.37 6.09
N GLY A 259 -30.72 15.56 7.40
CA GLY A 259 -31.69 14.83 8.20
C GLY A 259 -31.35 13.34 8.36
N ASN A 260 -30.09 12.96 8.15
CA ASN A 260 -29.60 11.60 8.36
C ASN A 260 -29.07 11.42 9.79
N VAL A 261 -28.95 10.20 10.27
CA VAL A 261 -28.39 9.91 11.60
C VAL A 261 -27.09 9.13 11.46
N VAL A 262 -26.07 9.52 12.22
CA VAL A 262 -24.82 8.79 12.33
C VAL A 262 -24.82 8.03 13.63
N ILE A 263 -24.53 6.73 13.55
CA ILE A 263 -24.44 5.86 14.74
C ILE A 263 -23.00 5.41 14.87
N THR A 264 -22.42 5.65 16.03
CA THR A 264 -21.07 5.26 16.41
C THR A 264 -21.14 4.05 17.33
N PHE A 265 -20.45 2.97 16.98
CA PHE A 265 -20.34 1.76 17.79
C PHE A 265 -18.99 1.70 18.50
N THR A 266 -18.99 1.08 19.69
CA THR A 266 -17.74 0.80 20.42
C THR A 266 -16.89 -0.24 19.67
N GLU A 267 -17.54 -1.26 19.08
CA GLU A 267 -16.90 -2.35 18.32
C GLU A 267 -16.78 -2.03 16.81
N SER A 268 -15.60 -2.22 16.21
CA SER A 268 -15.33 -1.93 14.79
C SER A 268 -15.75 -3.02 13.79
N THR A 269 -16.35 -4.10 14.27
CA THR A 269 -16.80 -5.24 13.44
C THR A 269 -18.28 -5.14 13.07
N ILE A 270 -19.02 -4.25 13.73
CA ILE A 270 -20.48 -4.13 13.61
C ILE A 270 -20.89 -3.39 12.34
N ALA A 271 -20.21 -2.28 12.00
CA ALA A 271 -20.59 -1.42 10.89
C ALA A 271 -20.70 -2.20 9.57
N LYS A 272 -19.71 -3.06 9.27
CA LYS A 272 -19.69 -3.85 8.03
C LYS A 272 -20.92 -4.76 7.89
N GLY A 273 -21.30 -5.46 8.95
CA GLY A 273 -22.47 -6.35 8.91
C GLY A 273 -23.78 -5.58 8.70
N LEU A 274 -23.89 -4.38 9.26
CA LEU A 274 -25.06 -3.52 9.06
C LEU A 274 -25.13 -2.94 7.65
N THR A 275 -23.98 -2.55 7.08
CA THR A 275 -23.88 -1.99 5.73
C THR A 275 -24.05 -3.03 4.64
N ASP A 276 -23.65 -4.29 4.88
CA ASP A 276 -23.88 -5.39 3.93
C ASP A 276 -25.37 -5.71 3.79
N LYS A 277 -26.14 -5.59 4.88
CA LYS A 277 -27.59 -5.79 4.87
C LYS A 277 -28.35 -4.60 4.25
N GLN A 278 -27.80 -3.38 4.35
CA GLN A 278 -28.35 -2.09 3.92
C GLN A 278 -29.73 -1.73 4.50
N ASP A 279 -30.75 -2.53 4.26
CA ASP A 279 -32.12 -2.26 4.62
C ASP A 279 -32.47 -2.82 6.01
N HIS A 280 -32.96 -1.94 6.89
CA HIS A 280 -33.38 -2.30 8.24
C HIS A 280 -34.79 -1.80 8.54
N GLU A 281 -35.63 -2.67 9.09
CA GLU A 281 -36.96 -2.31 9.57
C GLU A 281 -36.90 -1.93 11.04
N VAL A 282 -37.05 -0.64 11.33
CA VAL A 282 -37.00 -0.09 12.69
C VAL A 282 -38.43 0.27 13.13
N GLU A 283 -38.81 -0.15 14.33
CA GLU A 283 -40.09 0.25 14.91
C GLU A 283 -39.99 1.66 15.50
N MET A 284 -40.49 2.65 14.75
CA MET A 284 -40.41 4.06 15.11
C MET A 284 -41.59 4.48 15.99
N GLU A 285 -42.79 4.01 15.66
CA GLU A 285 -44.01 4.15 16.46
C GLU A 285 -44.55 2.77 16.85
N LYS A 286 -45.33 2.69 17.93
CA LYS A 286 -45.93 1.42 18.38
C LYS A 286 -46.66 0.73 17.22
N GLY A 287 -46.14 -0.42 16.80
CA GLY A 287 -46.72 -1.23 15.73
C GLY A 287 -46.44 -0.76 14.29
N LYS A 288 -45.72 0.36 14.07
CA LYS A 288 -45.31 0.80 12.73
C LYS A 288 -43.80 0.67 12.55
N ARG A 289 -43.43 -0.19 11.60
CA ARG A 289 -42.04 -0.35 11.16
C ARG A 289 -41.77 0.57 9.98
N HIS A 290 -40.65 1.27 10.04
CA HIS A 290 -40.15 2.12 8.98
C HIS A 290 -38.87 1.51 8.41
N LYS A 291 -38.75 1.49 7.09
CA LYS A 291 -37.59 0.97 6.39
C LYS A 291 -36.52 2.05 6.31
N VAL A 292 -35.45 1.91 7.09
CA VAL A 292 -34.27 2.79 7.04
C VAL A 292 -33.17 2.12 6.23
N LYS A 293 -32.31 2.93 5.60
CA LYS A 293 -31.18 2.45 4.82
C LYS A 293 -29.88 2.82 5.53
N VAL A 294 -29.04 1.82 5.77
CA VAL A 294 -27.75 1.92 6.45
C VAL A 294 -26.65 1.82 5.40
N THR A 295 -25.83 2.86 5.30
CA THR A 295 -24.66 2.92 4.42
C THR A 295 -23.39 3.14 5.24
N PRO A 296 -22.22 2.75 4.71
CA PRO A 296 -20.96 3.02 5.39
C PRO A 296 -20.74 4.52 5.61
N PHE A 297 -20.19 4.89 6.75
CA PHE A 297 -19.82 6.28 7.01
C PHE A 297 -18.41 6.55 6.46
N LEU A 298 -18.25 7.61 5.68
CA LEU A 298 -16.95 8.02 5.12
C LEU A 298 -16.27 9.04 6.04
N ASN A 299 -15.07 8.71 6.50
CA ASN A 299 -14.18 9.69 7.11
C ASN A 299 -13.36 10.34 6.00
N GLY A 300 -13.43 11.67 5.89
CA GLY A 300 -12.60 12.46 4.99
C GLY A 300 -11.51 13.22 5.75
N LYS A 301 -10.32 13.26 5.19
CA LYS A 301 -9.28 14.23 5.56
C LYS A 301 -8.97 15.10 4.35
N ILE A 302 -8.81 16.39 4.58
CA ILE A 302 -8.37 17.30 3.52
C ILE A 302 -6.92 16.98 3.19
N ALA A 303 -6.68 16.42 2.00
CA ALA A 303 -5.35 16.08 1.50
C ALA A 303 -4.69 17.30 0.86
N ASN A 304 -5.48 18.10 0.13
CA ASN A 304 -5.02 19.30 -0.54
C ASN A 304 -6.09 20.39 -0.48
N PHE A 305 -5.65 21.63 -0.24
CA PHE A 305 -6.53 22.78 -0.16
C PHE A 305 -5.84 23.99 -0.78
N GLN A 306 -6.46 24.57 -1.80
CA GLN A 306 -5.95 25.76 -2.47
C GLN A 306 -6.97 26.88 -2.35
N ILE A 307 -6.47 28.07 -2.10
CA ILE A 307 -7.24 29.30 -1.95
C ILE A 307 -6.84 30.24 -3.07
N ARG A 308 -7.81 30.99 -3.58
CA ARG A 308 -7.60 32.06 -4.55
C ARG A 308 -8.12 33.37 -3.99
N ASP A 309 -7.36 34.43 -4.16
CA ASP A 309 -7.87 35.79 -3.95
C ASP A 309 -8.76 36.19 -5.12
N THR A 310 -10.02 36.52 -4.83
CA THR A 310 -11.03 36.86 -5.84
C THR A 310 -11.76 38.13 -5.43
N MET A 311 -11.88 39.07 -6.38
CA MET A 311 -12.65 40.29 -6.18
C MET A 311 -14.16 40.00 -6.30
N CYS A 312 -14.95 40.47 -5.32
CA CYS A 312 -16.41 40.50 -5.41
C CYS A 312 -16.85 41.44 -6.52
N ARG A 313 -17.65 40.94 -7.46
CA ARG A 313 -18.11 41.74 -8.61
C ARG A 313 -19.31 42.61 -8.31
N ARG A 314 -20.16 42.16 -7.37
CA ARG A 314 -21.42 42.80 -6.99
C ARG A 314 -21.34 43.62 -5.70
N THR A 315 -20.28 43.46 -4.92
CA THR A 315 -20.16 44.08 -3.59
C THR A 315 -19.04 45.13 -3.56
N VAL A 316 -19.33 46.27 -2.93
CA VAL A 316 -18.42 47.40 -2.74
C VAL A 316 -18.26 47.68 -1.25
N LEU A 317 -17.02 47.97 -0.83
CA LEU A 317 -16.72 48.45 0.52
C LEU A 317 -16.69 49.97 0.53
N LEU A 318 -17.50 50.58 1.37
CA LEU A 318 -17.48 52.00 1.67
C LEU A 318 -16.69 52.25 2.94
N THR A 319 -15.79 53.23 2.88
CA THR A 319 -14.94 53.65 4.00
C THR A 319 -15.05 55.15 4.23
N GLY A 320 -14.61 55.62 5.40
CA GLY A 320 -14.66 57.03 5.77
C GLY A 320 -15.99 57.48 6.38
N ILE A 321 -16.80 56.54 6.91
CA ILE A 321 -18.11 56.84 7.48
C ILE A 321 -17.96 57.25 8.97
N PRO A 322 -18.24 58.51 9.34
CA PRO A 322 -18.14 58.99 10.71
C PRO A 322 -19.40 58.63 11.53
N ALA A 323 -19.28 58.63 12.86
CA ALA A 323 -20.38 58.40 13.79
C ALA A 323 -21.21 59.68 14.02
N ILE A 324 -21.95 60.11 12.99
CA ILE A 324 -22.74 61.36 12.99
C ILE A 324 -24.25 61.14 13.17
N ALA A 325 -24.71 59.91 12.96
CA ALA A 325 -26.09 59.48 13.09
C ALA A 325 -26.14 58.08 13.72
N ASP A 326 -27.32 57.61 14.10
CA ASP A 326 -27.54 56.22 14.48
C ASP A 326 -27.33 55.27 13.29
N GLN A 327 -27.11 53.99 13.61
CA GLN A 327 -26.74 52.95 12.66
C GLN A 327 -27.80 52.79 11.55
N ASP A 328 -29.06 52.70 11.92
CA ASP A 328 -30.17 52.45 10.99
C ASP A 328 -30.35 53.64 10.04
N SER A 329 -30.38 54.86 10.59
CA SER A 329 -30.50 56.08 9.78
C SER A 329 -29.34 56.23 8.79
N LEU A 330 -28.11 55.92 9.20
CA LEU A 330 -26.95 56.03 8.32
C LEU A 330 -26.93 54.96 7.24
N GLN A 331 -27.37 53.75 7.57
CA GLN A 331 -27.53 52.66 6.62
C GLN A 331 -28.58 53.02 5.56
N ASP A 332 -29.74 53.53 5.96
CA ASP A 332 -30.82 53.96 5.05
C ASP A 332 -30.34 55.10 4.12
N LEU A 333 -29.61 56.07 4.65
CA LEU A 333 -29.08 57.20 3.86
C LEU A 333 -28.06 56.74 2.81
N LEU A 334 -27.19 55.79 3.17
CA LEU A 334 -26.24 55.19 2.24
C LEU A 334 -26.99 54.39 1.16
N GLU A 335 -27.96 53.57 1.55
CA GLU A 335 -28.76 52.78 0.62
C GLU A 335 -29.49 53.69 -0.39
N ILE A 336 -30.21 54.71 0.07
CA ILE A 336 -30.91 55.67 -0.80
C ILE A 336 -29.93 56.42 -1.73
N HIS A 337 -28.73 56.73 -1.27
CA HIS A 337 -27.72 57.39 -2.10
C HIS A 337 -27.26 56.49 -3.25
N PHE A 338 -26.98 55.21 -2.95
CA PHE A 338 -26.46 54.24 -3.91
C PHE A 338 -27.56 53.53 -4.73
N GLN A 339 -28.83 53.76 -4.43
CA GLN A 339 -29.96 53.42 -5.31
C GLN A 339 -30.16 54.43 -6.45
N LYS A 340 -29.64 55.66 -6.32
CA LYS A 340 -29.82 56.71 -7.34
C LYS A 340 -28.87 56.50 -8.52
N THR A 341 -29.44 56.35 -9.71
CA THR A 341 -28.70 56.24 -10.97
C THR A 341 -27.84 57.47 -11.28
N SER A 342 -28.22 58.66 -10.79
CA SER A 342 -27.41 59.89 -10.93
C SER A 342 -26.04 59.79 -10.27
N ASN A 343 -25.88 58.90 -9.29
CA ASN A 343 -24.65 58.67 -8.55
C ASN A 343 -23.89 57.42 -9.06
N GLY A 344 -24.32 56.87 -10.21
CA GLY A 344 -23.82 55.59 -10.73
C GLY A 344 -24.37 54.37 -10.00
N GLY A 345 -25.40 54.57 -9.16
CA GLY A 345 -26.07 53.55 -8.36
C GLY A 345 -27.13 52.74 -9.11
N GLY A 346 -27.77 51.80 -8.41
CA GLY A 346 -28.76 50.86 -8.96
C GLY A 346 -29.44 50.05 -7.86
N GLU A 347 -30.15 48.98 -8.22
CA GLU A 347 -30.88 48.16 -7.24
C GLU A 347 -29.92 47.49 -6.24
N VAL A 348 -30.18 47.72 -4.95
CA VAL A 348 -29.39 47.21 -3.83
C VAL A 348 -30.02 45.91 -3.34
N ASP A 349 -29.21 44.86 -3.31
CA ASP A 349 -29.60 43.52 -2.85
C ASP A 349 -29.40 43.39 -1.34
N ALA A 350 -28.29 43.93 -0.82
CA ALA A 350 -28.00 43.96 0.61
C ALA A 350 -27.09 45.11 0.99
N ILE A 351 -27.29 45.67 2.18
CA ILE A 351 -26.38 46.63 2.80
C ILE A 351 -26.15 46.28 4.27
N ILE A 352 -24.92 46.44 4.72
CA ILE A 352 -24.56 46.31 6.14
C ILE A 352 -23.56 47.39 6.51
N TYR A 353 -23.85 48.14 7.57
CA TYR A 353 -22.97 49.16 8.12
C TYR A 353 -22.37 48.69 9.45
N ASN A 354 -21.06 48.88 9.64
CA ASN A 354 -20.36 48.67 10.90
C ASN A 354 -20.02 50.02 11.57
N PRO A 355 -20.68 50.38 12.68
CA PRO A 355 -20.38 51.63 13.40
C PRO A 355 -18.94 51.70 13.95
N LEU A 356 -18.44 52.91 14.17
CA LEU A 356 -17.14 53.12 14.81
C LEU A 356 -17.12 52.52 16.23
N GLY A 357 -16.10 51.72 16.52
CA GLY A 357 -15.94 51.05 17.82
C GLY A 357 -16.74 49.75 17.97
N GLN A 358 -17.44 49.30 16.93
CA GLN A 358 -18.12 48.00 16.90
C GLN A 358 -17.38 46.98 16.00
N HIS A 359 -17.70 45.71 16.23
CA HIS A 359 -17.20 44.58 15.46
C HIS A 359 -18.36 43.87 14.77
N THR A 360 -18.46 44.04 13.46
CA THR A 360 -19.47 43.39 12.63
C THR A 360 -18.79 42.39 11.68
N LEU A 361 -19.44 41.25 11.48
CA LEU A 361 -19.00 40.22 10.54
C LEU A 361 -20.01 40.14 9.40
N ALA A 362 -19.54 40.30 8.16
CA ALA A 362 -20.34 40.02 6.98
C ALA A 362 -20.13 38.55 6.56
N VAL A 363 -21.20 37.92 6.07
CA VAL A 363 -21.14 36.54 5.59
C VAL A 363 -21.50 36.53 4.11
N PHE A 364 -20.61 35.97 3.32
CA PHE A 364 -20.74 35.84 1.87
C PHE A 364 -21.04 34.39 1.51
N ASP A 365 -22.09 34.20 0.74
CA ASP A 365 -22.45 32.93 0.12
C ASP A 365 -22.21 33.01 -1.39
N GLU A 366 -22.07 31.86 -2.05
CA GLU A 366 -21.90 31.80 -3.51
C GLU A 366 -23.18 32.25 -4.23
N ASP A 367 -23.02 33.08 -5.27
CA ASP A 367 -24.13 33.52 -6.13
C ASP A 367 -24.84 32.30 -6.74
N SER A 368 -25.99 31.91 -6.19
CA SER A 368 -26.83 30.91 -6.83
C SER A 368 -27.52 31.56 -8.02
N PRO A 369 -27.35 31.09 -9.27
CA PRO A 369 -28.17 31.56 -10.36
C PRO A 369 -29.61 31.19 -10.04
N THR A 370 -30.44 32.19 -9.74
CA THR A 370 -31.87 32.04 -9.60
C THR A 370 -32.38 31.35 -10.87
N GLU A 371 -33.11 30.25 -10.74
CA GLU A 371 -33.66 29.43 -11.86
C GLU A 371 -34.56 30.22 -12.84
N ALA A 372 -34.73 31.53 -12.65
CA ALA A 372 -35.49 32.44 -13.50
C ALA A 372 -34.80 32.82 -14.82
N GLN A 373 -33.52 32.48 -15.05
CA GLN A 373 -32.81 32.80 -16.31
C GLN A 373 -32.64 31.62 -17.28
N ARG A 374 -33.36 30.51 -17.08
CA ARG A 374 -33.50 29.44 -18.07
C ARG A 374 -34.96 29.27 -18.48
N GLN A 375 -35.49 30.22 -19.24
CA GLN A 375 -36.66 29.99 -20.11
C GLN A 375 -36.28 30.23 -21.56
#